data_AF-A0A124IRD8-F1
#
_entry.id   AF-A0A124IRD8-F1
#
_cell.length_a   1.000
_cell.length_b   1.000
_cell.length_c   1.000
_cell.angle_alpha   90.00
_cell.angle_beta   90.00
_cell.angle_gamma   90.00
#
_symmetry.space_group_name_H-M   'P 1'
#
loop_
_entity.id
_entity.type
_entity.pdbx_description
1 polymer ?
#
loop_
_entity_poly.entity_id
_entity_poly.type
_entity_poly.pdbx_seq_one_letter_code
_entity_poly.pdbx_strand_id
1 'polypeptide(L)'
;FVPGNTDPPELASYENAAVKPVHRRVLPLGPYAVGGAGGSLPTPFNDLFRVTEEELERLLQRLTPTPQILVVHNPPRGVLDKVGGVRPVGSAAVRRYIEERQPAMSVHGHIHEDRGLDMLGGTIVVNPGPLKKGFYAEALLDRTKITVRLRRV
;
A
#
# COMPACT_ATOMS: atom_id res chain seq x y z
N PHE A 1 0.24 -8.21 6.03
CA PHE A 1 -0.45 -6.91 6.21
C PHE A 1 0.57 -5.80 6.47
N VAL A 2 0.17 -4.53 6.41
CA VAL A 2 0.94 -3.40 6.95
C VAL A 2 0.02 -2.58 7.87
N PRO A 3 0.52 -2.04 8.99
CA PRO A 3 -0.25 -1.13 9.83
C PRO A 3 -0.41 0.25 9.17
N GLY A 4 -1.52 0.90 9.47
CA GLY A 4 -1.79 2.28 9.09
C GLY A 4 -1.43 3.30 10.17
N ASN A 5 -1.78 4.56 9.93
CA ASN A 5 -1.42 5.69 10.80
C ASN A 5 -2.07 5.65 12.18
N THR A 6 -3.25 5.04 12.30
CA THR A 6 -3.99 4.88 13.56
C THR A 6 -3.66 3.60 14.31
N ASP A 7 -2.81 2.73 13.74
CA ASP A 7 -2.38 1.51 14.41
C ASP A 7 -1.13 1.78 15.26
N PRO A 8 -0.96 1.10 16.40
CA PRO A 8 0.27 1.18 17.17
C PRO A 8 1.46 0.63 16.34
N PRO A 9 2.64 1.29 16.30
CA PRO A 9 3.79 0.84 15.52
C PRO A 9 4.23 -0.59 15.82
N GLU A 10 4.01 -1.09 17.04
CA GLU A 10 4.34 -2.44 17.50
C GLU A 10 3.59 -3.52 16.71
N LEU A 11 2.41 -3.19 16.17
CA LEU A 11 1.63 -4.09 15.31
C LEU A 11 2.41 -4.48 14.04
N ALA A 12 3.37 -3.65 13.60
CA ALA A 12 4.25 -3.96 12.48
C ALA A 12 5.09 -5.23 12.70
N SER A 13 5.29 -5.63 13.95
CA SER A 13 6.06 -6.81 14.35
C SER A 13 5.18 -7.99 14.79
N TYR A 14 3.85 -7.82 14.84
CA TYR A 14 2.93 -8.90 15.22
C TYR A 14 2.87 -9.96 14.11
N GLU A 15 3.21 -11.20 14.45
CA GLU A 15 3.16 -12.35 13.56
C GLU A 15 2.69 -13.60 14.32
N ASN A 16 1.94 -14.45 13.64
CA ASN A 16 1.63 -15.81 14.08
C ASN A 16 1.63 -16.75 12.87
N ALA A 17 1.25 -18.03 13.07
CA ALA A 17 1.26 -19.03 12.00
C ALA A 17 0.41 -18.63 10.76
N ALA A 18 -0.68 -17.89 10.96
CA ALA A 18 -1.62 -17.50 9.90
C ALA A 18 -1.40 -16.06 9.39
N VAL A 19 -0.79 -15.19 10.19
CA VAL A 19 -0.71 -13.74 9.91
C VAL A 19 0.72 -13.29 9.93
N LYS A 20 1.22 -12.79 8.79
CA LYS A 20 2.57 -12.24 8.64
C LYS A 20 2.54 -10.77 8.23
N PRO A 21 3.26 -9.88 8.92
CA PRO A 21 3.42 -8.49 8.50
C PRO A 21 4.47 -8.40 7.39
N VAL A 22 4.27 -7.48 6.45
CA VAL A 22 5.24 -7.19 5.37
C VAL A 22 5.91 -5.82 5.54
N HIS A 23 5.65 -5.13 6.66
CA HIS A 23 6.36 -3.89 6.98
C HIS A 23 7.87 -4.14 7.07
N ARG A 24 8.66 -3.50 6.20
CA ARG A 24 10.13 -3.66 6.08
C ARG A 24 10.59 -5.04 5.66
N ARG A 25 9.69 -5.87 5.13
CA ARG A 25 9.96 -7.26 4.77
C ARG A 25 9.43 -7.54 3.38
N VAL A 26 10.07 -8.52 2.74
CA VAL A 26 9.58 -9.13 1.50
C VAL A 26 9.40 -10.61 1.79
N LEU A 27 8.19 -11.11 1.60
CA LEU A 27 7.81 -12.49 1.91
C LEU A 27 7.23 -13.18 0.67
N PRO A 28 7.43 -14.49 0.52
CA PRO A 28 6.81 -15.23 -0.57
C PRO A 28 5.29 -15.36 -0.36
N LEU A 29 4.55 -15.25 -1.45
CA LEU A 29 3.13 -15.56 -1.60
C LEU A 29 2.98 -16.45 -2.85
N GLY A 30 3.11 -17.77 -2.65
CA GLY A 30 3.20 -18.71 -3.77
C GLY A 30 4.40 -18.37 -4.66
N PRO A 31 4.23 -18.16 -5.98
CA PRO A 31 5.31 -17.79 -6.89
C PRO A 31 5.64 -16.29 -6.88
N TYR A 32 4.93 -15.48 -6.09
CA TYR A 32 5.10 -14.02 -6.04
C TYR A 32 5.82 -13.59 -4.76
N ALA A 33 6.47 -12.44 -4.78
CA ALA A 33 6.98 -11.77 -3.59
C ALA A 33 6.10 -10.58 -3.22
N VAL A 34 5.73 -10.48 -1.95
CA VAL A 34 4.94 -9.39 -1.37
C VAL A 34 5.79 -8.64 -0.38
N GLY A 35 5.84 -7.32 -0.49
CA GLY A 35 6.61 -6.48 0.43
C GLY A 35 5.91 -5.17 0.72
N GLY A 36 6.32 -4.47 1.77
CA GLY A 36 5.58 -3.28 2.15
C GLY A 36 6.19 -2.36 3.18
N ALA A 37 5.55 -1.20 3.33
CA ALA A 37 5.83 -0.20 4.34
C ALA A 37 4.52 0.31 4.94
N GLY A 38 4.52 0.52 6.25
CA GLY A 38 3.34 0.89 7.03
C GLY A 38 3.51 2.30 7.59
N GLY A 39 2.52 2.77 8.33
CA GLY A 39 2.43 4.15 8.79
C GLY A 39 2.06 5.11 7.66
N SER A 40 1.96 6.40 7.97
CA SER A 40 1.77 7.45 6.95
C SER A 40 2.55 8.71 7.27
N LEU A 41 2.63 9.58 6.27
CA LEU A 41 2.92 11.00 6.51
C LEU A 41 1.97 11.58 7.56
N PRO A 42 2.41 12.58 8.35
CA PRO A 42 1.57 13.19 9.38
C PRO A 42 0.27 13.73 8.81
N THR A 43 -0.84 13.38 9.46
CA THR A 43 -2.16 13.94 9.21
C THR A 43 -2.54 14.92 10.31
N PRO A 44 -3.64 15.69 10.15
CA PRO A 44 -4.21 16.49 11.23
C PRO A 44 -4.85 15.66 12.36
N PHE A 45 -4.88 14.33 12.26
CA PHE A 45 -5.48 13.43 13.25
C PHE A 45 -4.43 12.89 14.24
N ASN A 46 -4.90 12.14 15.25
CA ASN A 46 -4.02 11.52 16.23
C ASN A 46 -3.34 10.26 15.69
N ASP A 47 -2.34 10.45 14.83
CA ASP A 47 -1.58 9.35 14.25
C ASP A 47 -0.62 8.74 15.28
N LEU A 48 -0.74 7.43 15.49
CA LEU A 48 0.15 6.61 16.32
C LEU A 48 1.38 6.15 15.54
N PHE A 49 1.25 5.89 14.24
CA PHE A 49 2.34 5.46 13.38
C PHE A 49 2.63 6.47 12.26
N ARG A 50 3.42 7.48 12.62
CA ARG A 50 3.90 8.53 11.71
C ARG A 50 5.25 8.14 11.11
N VAL A 51 5.42 8.46 9.84
CA VAL A 51 6.71 8.38 9.13
C VAL A 51 6.92 9.67 8.33
N THR A 52 8.16 10.14 8.20
CA THR A 52 8.48 11.23 7.25
C THR A 52 8.58 10.68 5.81
N GLU A 53 8.62 11.57 4.81
CA GLU A 53 8.87 11.16 3.42
C GLU A 53 10.22 10.45 3.29
N GLU A 54 11.25 10.95 3.96
CA GLU A 54 12.60 10.37 3.92
C GLU A 54 12.66 9.02 4.63
N GLU A 55 11.91 8.86 5.72
CA GLU A 55 11.78 7.57 6.39
C GLU A 55 11.08 6.56 5.48
N LEU A 56 9.94 6.94 4.90
CA LEU A 56 9.18 6.07 4.01
C LEU A 56 10.01 5.67 2.79
N GLU A 57 10.75 6.61 2.18
CA GLU A 57 11.71 6.29 1.12
C GLU A 57 12.75 5.27 1.56
N ARG A 58 13.40 5.49 2.71
CA ARG A 58 14.40 4.54 3.24
C ARG A 58 13.80 3.16 3.47
N LEU A 59 12.57 3.07 3.97
CA LEU A 59 11.89 1.79 4.18
C LEU A 59 11.64 1.07 2.85
N LEU A 60 11.14 1.79 1.85
CA LEU A 60 10.82 1.24 0.53
C LEU A 60 12.09 0.77 -0.20
N GLN A 61 13.15 1.59 -0.23
CA GLN A 61 14.40 1.26 -0.92
C GLN A 61 15.12 0.04 -0.33
N ARG A 62 14.85 -0.29 0.95
CA ARG A 62 15.37 -1.49 1.63
C ARG A 62 14.61 -2.78 1.31
N LEU A 63 13.48 -2.71 0.60
CA LEU A 63 12.74 -3.90 0.19
C LEU A 63 13.56 -4.64 -0.89
N THR A 64 14.17 -5.75 -0.47
CA THR A 64 14.98 -6.63 -1.32
C THR A 64 14.58 -8.09 -1.12
N PRO A 65 14.35 -8.87 -2.20
CA PRO A 65 14.27 -8.41 -3.60
C PRO A 65 13.11 -7.42 -3.81
N THR A 66 13.08 -6.70 -4.93
CA THR A 66 11.91 -5.86 -5.26
C THR A 66 10.65 -6.73 -5.24
N PRO A 67 9.60 -6.38 -4.46
CA PRO A 67 8.37 -7.14 -4.40
C PRO A 67 7.60 -7.01 -5.72
N GLN A 68 6.94 -8.08 -6.15
CA GLN A 68 5.99 -8.00 -7.28
C GLN A 68 4.67 -7.38 -6.83
N ILE A 69 4.30 -7.56 -5.56
CA ILE A 69 3.12 -6.96 -4.95
C ILE A 69 3.58 -6.05 -3.81
N LEU A 70 3.44 -4.75 -4.02
CA LEU A 70 3.72 -3.74 -3.02
C LEU A 70 2.46 -3.49 -2.17
N VAL A 71 2.61 -3.51 -0.85
CA VAL A 71 1.55 -3.15 0.10
C VAL A 71 2.02 -1.98 0.94
N VAL A 72 1.39 -0.83 0.79
CA VAL A 72 1.70 0.37 1.56
C VAL A 72 0.44 0.91 2.21
N HIS A 73 0.53 1.62 3.34
CA HIS A 73 -0.66 2.32 3.83
C HIS A 73 -0.83 3.66 3.13
N ASN A 74 0.26 4.43 3.01
CA ASN A 74 0.22 5.76 2.42
C ASN A 74 0.17 5.71 0.88
N PRO A 75 -0.74 6.45 0.21
CA PRO A 75 -0.91 6.38 -1.24
C PRO A 75 0.31 6.91 -2.01
N PRO A 76 0.55 6.50 -3.26
CA PRO A 76 1.39 7.25 -4.19
C PRO A 76 0.79 8.62 -4.49
N ARG A 77 1.61 9.67 -4.45
CA ARG A 77 1.18 11.04 -4.77
C ARG A 77 0.54 11.13 -6.16
N GLY A 78 -0.65 11.69 -6.23
CA GLY A 78 -1.40 11.97 -7.45
C GLY A 78 -2.14 10.76 -8.05
N VAL A 79 -2.18 9.62 -7.36
CA VAL A 79 -2.87 8.41 -7.82
C VAL A 79 -3.71 7.84 -6.68
N LEU A 80 -5.03 7.99 -6.80
CA LEU A 80 -6.01 7.52 -5.81
C LEU A 80 -5.71 8.02 -4.37
N ASP A 81 -5.34 9.30 -4.26
CA ASP A 81 -4.85 9.96 -3.05
C ASP A 81 -5.53 11.31 -2.74
N LYS A 82 -6.68 11.60 -3.34
CA LYS A 82 -7.35 12.90 -3.22
C LYS A 82 -8.29 12.97 -2.02
N VAL A 83 -8.08 13.97 -1.17
CA VAL A 83 -9.03 14.37 -0.12
C VAL A 83 -10.00 15.41 -0.65
N GLY A 84 -11.29 15.26 -0.37
CA GLY A 84 -12.38 16.09 -0.89
C GLY A 84 -12.47 16.06 -2.41
N GLY A 85 -11.96 15.00 -3.05
CA GLY A 85 -11.92 14.84 -4.50
C GLY A 85 -10.93 15.74 -5.25
N VAL A 86 -10.19 16.61 -4.57
CA VAL A 86 -9.35 17.63 -5.23
C VAL A 86 -7.91 17.67 -4.76
N ARG A 87 -7.64 17.43 -3.48
CA ARG A 87 -6.31 17.67 -2.90
C ARG A 87 -5.52 16.37 -2.77
N PRO A 88 -4.47 16.13 -3.58
CA PRO A 88 -3.63 14.96 -3.43
C PRO A 88 -2.80 15.06 -2.15
N VAL A 89 -2.78 14.01 -1.33
CA VAL A 89 -2.03 13.96 -0.05
C VAL A 89 -1.10 12.75 0.06
N GLY A 90 -0.94 11.99 -1.02
CA GLY A 90 -0.06 10.83 -1.07
C GLY A 90 1.43 11.19 -0.97
N SER A 91 2.26 10.16 -0.82
CA SER A 91 3.70 10.28 -0.69
C SER A 91 4.40 10.33 -2.06
N ALA A 92 5.36 11.26 -2.17
CA ALA A 92 6.27 11.33 -3.29
C ALA A 92 7.26 10.16 -3.30
N ALA A 93 7.69 9.69 -2.13
CA ALA A 93 8.54 8.51 -2.00
C ALA A 93 7.86 7.23 -2.52
N VAL A 94 6.58 7.02 -2.18
CA VAL A 94 5.79 5.87 -2.67
C VAL A 94 5.65 5.94 -4.19
N ARG A 95 5.32 7.11 -4.73
CA ARG A 95 5.21 7.32 -6.18
C ARG A 95 6.54 6.98 -6.88
N ARG A 96 7.64 7.59 -6.43
CA ARG A 96 8.98 7.38 -7.00
C ARG A 96 9.38 5.91 -6.96
N TYR A 97 9.15 5.23 -5.83
CA TYR A 97 9.45 3.81 -5.72
C TYR A 97 8.68 2.97 -6.75
N ILE A 98 7.39 3.24 -6.94
CA ILE A 98 6.59 2.53 -7.95
C ILE A 98 7.11 2.84 -9.36
N GLU A 99 7.37 4.11 -9.68
CA GLU A 99 7.92 4.53 -10.98
C GLU A 99 9.26 3.85 -11.29
N GLU A 100 10.18 3.76 -10.32
CA GLU A 100 11.51 3.16 -10.46
C GLU A 100 11.50 1.63 -10.49
N ARG A 101 10.73 1.00 -9.59
CA ARG A 101 10.80 -0.45 -9.35
C ARG A 101 9.74 -1.25 -10.09
N GLN A 102 8.69 -0.59 -10.57
CA GLN A 102 7.59 -1.17 -11.37
C GLN A 102 7.07 -2.52 -10.79
N PRO A 103 6.59 -2.57 -9.52
CA PRO A 103 5.91 -3.75 -9.03
C PRO A 103 4.69 -4.06 -9.93
N ALA A 104 4.32 -5.33 -10.08
CA ALA A 104 3.16 -5.68 -10.92
C ALA A 104 1.84 -5.13 -10.35
N MET A 105 1.76 -4.98 -9.02
CA MET A 105 0.62 -4.40 -8.33
C MET A 105 1.07 -3.63 -7.08
N SER A 106 0.44 -2.49 -6.80
CA SER A 106 0.57 -1.75 -5.54
C SER A 106 -0.81 -1.58 -4.91
N VAL A 107 -0.92 -1.86 -3.61
CA VAL A 107 -2.16 -1.73 -2.85
C VAL A 107 -1.94 -0.73 -1.72
N HIS A 108 -2.86 0.23 -1.61
CA HIS A 108 -2.85 1.22 -0.53
C HIS A 108 -4.21 1.49 0.09
N GLY A 109 -4.19 2.14 1.25
CA GLY A 109 -5.37 2.56 1.99
C GLY A 109 -5.37 4.06 2.23
N HIS A 110 -5.58 4.45 3.48
CA HIS A 110 -5.49 5.84 3.98
C HIS A 110 -6.60 6.79 3.50
N ILE A 111 -6.85 6.91 2.19
CA ILE A 111 -7.83 7.84 1.61
C ILE A 111 -9.12 7.09 1.30
N HIS A 112 -10.05 7.12 2.25
CA HIS A 112 -11.29 6.33 2.21
C HIS A 112 -12.25 6.68 1.08
N GLU A 113 -12.14 7.88 0.52
CA GLU A 113 -13.06 8.41 -0.49
C GLU A 113 -12.54 8.26 -1.92
N ASP A 114 -11.23 8.06 -2.11
CA ASP A 114 -10.60 7.92 -3.42
C ASP A 114 -10.36 6.45 -3.79
N ARG A 115 -11.40 5.63 -3.59
CA ARG A 115 -11.41 4.20 -3.95
C ARG A 115 -11.34 4.07 -5.48
N GLY A 116 -10.44 3.22 -5.97
CA GLY A 116 -10.26 3.06 -7.41
C GLY A 116 -9.22 2.02 -7.82
N LEU A 117 -9.12 1.86 -9.13
CA LEU A 117 -8.02 1.20 -9.83
C LEU A 117 -7.42 2.22 -10.78
N ASP A 118 -6.11 2.29 -10.83
CA ASP A 118 -5.38 3.17 -11.75
C ASP A 118 -4.07 2.50 -12.19
N MET A 119 -3.37 3.12 -13.14
CA MET A 119 -2.07 2.66 -13.63
C MET A 119 -1.00 3.71 -13.34
N LEU A 120 0.11 3.28 -12.76
CA LEU A 120 1.33 4.08 -12.65
C LEU A 120 2.47 3.37 -13.37
N GLY A 121 2.70 3.76 -14.62
CA GLY A 121 3.52 2.97 -15.55
C GLY A 121 2.87 1.61 -15.83
N GLY A 122 3.63 0.53 -15.64
CA GLY A 122 3.14 -0.85 -15.71
C GLY A 122 2.52 -1.39 -14.41
N THR A 123 2.50 -0.58 -13.33
CA THR A 123 1.96 -1.01 -12.03
C THR A 123 0.46 -0.78 -11.96
N ILE A 124 -0.31 -1.82 -11.61
CA ILE A 124 -1.73 -1.67 -11.23
C ILE A 124 -1.78 -1.11 -9.80
N VAL A 125 -2.32 0.11 -9.63
CA VAL A 125 -2.47 0.76 -8.33
C VAL A 125 -3.90 0.58 -7.83
N VAL A 126 -4.05 0.11 -6.59
CA VAL A 126 -5.33 -0.32 -6.02
C VAL A 126 -5.59 0.39 -4.69
N ASN A 127 -6.65 1.20 -4.65
CA ASN A 127 -7.29 1.60 -3.40
C ASN A 127 -8.63 0.86 -3.27
N PRO A 128 -8.74 -0.18 -2.43
CA PRO A 128 -9.96 -0.98 -2.31
C PRO A 128 -11.12 -0.18 -1.67
N GLY A 129 -10.81 0.92 -0.99
CA GLY A 129 -11.75 1.64 -0.15
C GLY A 129 -11.93 1.00 1.24
N PRO A 130 -12.67 1.68 2.13
CA PRO A 130 -12.78 1.28 3.53
C PRO A 130 -13.70 0.06 3.71
N LEU A 131 -13.18 -1.00 4.34
CA LEU A 131 -13.95 -2.21 4.65
C LEU A 131 -15.18 -1.94 5.52
N LYS A 132 -15.16 -0.92 6.39
CA LYS A 132 -16.35 -0.51 7.17
C LYS A 132 -17.56 -0.08 6.33
N LYS A 133 -17.37 0.24 5.05
CA LYS A 133 -18.44 0.51 4.08
C LYS A 133 -18.79 -0.71 3.21
N GLY A 134 -18.19 -1.86 3.52
CA GLY A 134 -18.28 -3.11 2.78
C GLY A 134 -17.32 -3.21 1.59
N PHE A 135 -16.47 -2.20 1.33
CA PHE A 135 -15.63 -2.19 0.14
C PHE A 135 -14.37 -3.05 0.29
N TYR A 136 -14.00 -3.74 -0.78
CA TYR A 136 -12.76 -4.52 -0.88
C TYR A 136 -12.32 -4.67 -2.35
N ALA A 137 -11.16 -5.26 -2.59
CA ALA A 137 -10.69 -5.63 -3.93
C ALA A 137 -10.32 -7.11 -3.99
N GLU A 138 -10.62 -7.74 -5.12
CA GLU A 138 -10.20 -9.11 -5.45
C GLU A 138 -9.14 -9.03 -6.56
N ALA A 139 -7.98 -9.62 -6.32
CA ALA A 139 -6.92 -9.76 -7.32
C ALA A 139 -6.75 -11.24 -7.70
N LEU A 140 -6.96 -11.56 -8.97
CA LEU A 140 -6.62 -12.86 -9.55
C LEU A 140 -5.23 -12.76 -10.17
N LEU A 141 -4.32 -13.57 -9.64
CA LEU A 141 -2.92 -13.63 -10.05
C LEU A 141 -2.72 -14.89 -10.91
N ASP A 142 -2.67 -14.73 -12.23
CA ASP A 142 -2.11 -15.75 -13.12
C ASP A 142 -0.66 -15.35 -13.42
N ARG A 143 0.26 -16.30 -13.59
CA ARG A 143 1.72 -16.03 -13.70
C ARG A 143 2.09 -14.97 -14.76
N THR A 144 1.21 -14.73 -15.72
CA THR A 144 1.38 -13.79 -16.84
C THR A 144 0.53 -12.53 -16.71
N LYS A 145 -0.54 -12.54 -15.89
CA LYS A 145 -1.50 -11.45 -15.79
C LYS A 145 -2.10 -11.32 -14.39
N ILE A 146 -2.19 -10.07 -13.94
CA ILE A 146 -2.94 -9.69 -12.74
C ILE A 146 -4.25 -9.04 -13.18
N THR A 147 -5.38 -9.55 -12.67
CA THR A 147 -6.70 -8.94 -12.87
C THR A 147 -7.27 -8.51 -11.54
N VAL A 148 -7.61 -7.23 -11.39
CA VAL A 148 -8.16 -6.69 -10.14
C VAL A 148 -9.60 -6.23 -10.35
N ARG A 149 -10.47 -6.53 -9.39
CA ARG A 149 -11.87 -6.07 -9.36
C ARG A 149 -12.19 -5.46 -8.02
N LEU A 150 -12.77 -4.26 -8.04
CA LEU A 150 -13.33 -3.65 -6.83
C LEU A 150 -14.70 -4.27 -6.54
N ARG A 151 -14.95 -4.57 -5.27
CA ARG A 151 -16.16 -5.26 -4.80
C ARG A 151 -16.78 -4.56 -3.60
N ARG A 152 -17.94 -5.07 -3.19
CA ARG A 152 -18.66 -4.69 -1.98
C ARG A 152 -19.40 -5.90 -1.43
N VAL A 153 -19.34 -6.12 -0.11
CA VAL A 153 -20.17 -7.10 0.61
C VAL A 153 -21.54 -6.53 0.97
#